data_AF-A0A351XLF6-F1
#
_entry.id   AF-A0A351XLF6-F1
#
_cell.length_a   1.000
_cell.length_b   1.000
_cell.length_c   1.000
_cell.angle_alpha   90.00
_cell.angle_beta   90.00
_cell.angle_gamma   90.00
#
_symmetry.space_group_name_H-M   'P 1'
#
loop_
_entity.id
_entity.type
_entity.pdbx_description
1 polymer ?
#
loop_
_entity_poly.entity_id
_entity_poly.type
_entity_poly.pdbx_seq_one_letter_code
_entity_poly.pdbx_strand_id
1 'polypeptide(L)'
;MQINNEASALWKVHYKISRISILAVIFCCLMAVLVVRQFNLQIIQEEYGTGTDRTDIKVIAQNAARGNIYDCNGKILATNRYSYNITIADTGSYKTDREKHLALNSIIYKLLAEGAKYNIKFNSGIEIITEEDGRYQYTTDGTALLRFKADIFGQADPGKLVKEQKEADAQDCIKYLSGNSRYCLYGQGKEKYTKEELYKYGLPEKYTKEQVLNIVGIRYMLSLNRKRSYIPVTIAADVPYKMMVYVKENSDILQGTDIEKELVRIYKGGEAFAHILGYTGKVPAEESEEAKKDGMYYVQETDTGRTGIEYYMNDVLSGKNGRRKITVNSGGKVVNDNIVEEPKTGRDVYLSIDKSLQNAVYNILEKKLADILIENL
;
A
#
# COMPACT_ATOMS: atom_id res chain seq x y z
N MET A 1 62.92 -31.92 86.13
CA MET A 1 61.64 -32.61 85.93
C MET A 1 60.83 -31.77 84.96
N GLN A 2 60.98 -32.05 83.66
CA GLN A 2 60.34 -31.33 82.55
C GLN A 2 59.01 -32.02 82.22
N ILE A 3 57.93 -31.25 82.15
CA ILE A 3 56.76 -31.60 81.34
C ILE A 3 56.49 -30.38 80.47
N ASN A 4 56.74 -30.56 79.17
CA ASN A 4 56.56 -29.57 78.12
C ASN A 4 55.11 -29.58 77.62
N ASN A 5 54.65 -28.37 77.27
CA ASN A 5 53.48 -28.04 76.48
C ASN A 5 53.40 -28.77 75.13
N GLU A 6 52.26 -29.39 74.83
CA GLU A 6 51.64 -29.61 73.52
C GLU A 6 50.14 -29.86 73.79
N ALA A 7 49.12 -29.55 72.99
CA ALA A 7 48.94 -28.86 71.74
C ALA A 7 47.41 -28.64 71.58
N SER A 8 46.96 -27.49 71.10
CA SER A 8 45.60 -27.35 70.53
C SER A 8 45.63 -26.43 69.31
N ALA A 9 46.23 -26.94 68.22
CA ALA A 9 46.17 -26.31 66.91
C ALA A 9 44.80 -26.57 66.27
N LEU A 10 44.01 -25.50 66.14
CA LEU A 10 42.74 -25.43 65.43
C LEU A 10 42.92 -25.76 63.94
N TRP A 11 42.11 -26.70 63.45
CA TRP A 11 42.07 -27.15 62.06
C TRP A 11 41.56 -26.05 61.12
N LYS A 12 42.36 -25.66 60.13
CA LYS A 12 41.91 -24.92 58.93
C LYS A 12 41.55 -25.95 57.86
N VAL A 13 40.26 -26.06 57.51
CA VAL A 13 39.81 -26.88 56.37
C VAL A 13 40.33 -26.25 55.09
N HIS A 14 41.29 -26.90 54.44
CA HIS A 14 41.73 -26.51 53.10
C HIS A 14 40.84 -27.22 52.08
N TYR A 15 39.98 -26.46 51.41
CA TYR A 15 39.13 -26.98 50.33
C TYR A 15 40.01 -27.24 49.10
N LYS A 16 40.33 -28.51 48.79
CA LYS A 16 41.04 -28.87 47.56
C LYS A 16 40.08 -28.77 46.38
N ILE A 17 40.27 -27.77 45.53
CA ILE A 17 39.51 -27.61 44.28
C ILE A 17 39.91 -28.75 43.33
N SER A 18 39.01 -29.68 43.08
CA SER A 18 39.21 -30.75 42.09
C SER A 18 39.10 -30.19 40.67
N ARG A 19 39.88 -30.73 39.72
CA ARG A 19 39.79 -30.36 38.29
C ARG A 19 38.37 -30.55 37.74
N ILE A 20 37.63 -31.51 38.29
CA ILE A 20 36.20 -31.75 37.97
C ILE A 20 35.33 -30.59 38.47
N SER A 21 35.61 -30.02 39.63
CA SER A 21 34.88 -28.86 40.15
C SER A 21 35.09 -27.62 39.30
N ILE A 22 36.30 -27.43 38.74
CA ILE A 22 36.58 -26.33 37.81
C ILE A 22 35.80 -26.53 36.51
N LEU A 23 35.79 -27.75 35.95
CA LEU A 23 34.99 -28.10 34.77
C LEU A 23 33.49 -27.90 35.00
N ALA A 24 32.99 -28.27 36.18
CA ALA A 24 31.58 -28.08 36.54
C ALA A 24 31.21 -26.59 36.62
N VAL A 25 32.07 -25.74 37.19
CA VAL A 25 31.84 -24.29 37.24
C VAL A 25 31.82 -23.69 35.83
N ILE A 26 32.75 -24.09 34.96
CA ILE A 26 32.77 -23.63 33.55
C ILE A 26 31.48 -24.03 32.84
N PHE A 27 31.03 -25.28 33.02
CA PHE A 27 29.79 -25.78 32.43
C PHE A 27 28.57 -25.00 32.94
N CYS A 28 28.48 -24.74 34.24
CA CYS A 28 27.42 -23.93 34.84
C CYS A 28 27.41 -22.49 34.30
N CYS A 29 28.59 -21.87 34.12
CA CYS A 29 28.70 -20.54 33.51
C CYS A 29 28.20 -20.54 32.04
N LEU A 30 28.56 -21.56 31.26
CA LEU A 30 28.07 -21.73 29.89
C LEU A 30 26.55 -21.90 29.84
N MET A 31 25.99 -22.71 30.75
CA MET A 31 24.55 -22.90 30.90
C MET A 31 23.85 -21.58 31.27
N ALA A 32 24.42 -20.81 32.20
CA ALA A 32 23.88 -19.50 32.59
C ALA A 32 23.84 -18.52 31.42
N VAL A 33 24.87 -18.49 30.57
CA VAL A 33 24.87 -17.66 29.34
C VAL A 33 23.74 -18.06 28.40
N LEU A 34 23.50 -19.36 28.22
CA LEU A 34 22.38 -19.85 27.39
C LEU A 34 21.02 -19.50 27.99
N VAL A 35 20.86 -19.60 29.32
CA VAL A 35 19.61 -19.23 30.01
C VAL A 35 19.34 -17.73 29.88
N VAL A 36 20.35 -16.88 30.06
CA VAL A 36 20.20 -15.42 29.87
C VAL A 36 19.87 -15.10 28.41
N ARG A 37 20.50 -15.77 27.45
CA ARG A 37 20.19 -15.60 26.02
C ARG A 37 18.75 -16.03 25.72
N GLN A 38 18.30 -17.15 26.29
CA GLN A 38 16.94 -17.65 26.11
C GLN A 38 15.91 -16.71 26.75
N PHE A 39 16.21 -16.18 27.94
CA PHE A 39 15.39 -15.20 28.63
C PHE A 39 15.26 -13.91 27.81
N ASN A 40 16.36 -13.39 27.25
CA ASN A 40 16.32 -12.22 26.37
C ASN A 40 15.44 -12.46 25.12
N LEU A 41 15.53 -13.64 24.51
CA LEU A 41 14.71 -14.01 23.35
C LEU A 41 13.23 -14.20 23.69
N GLN A 42 12.88 -14.57 24.93
CA GLN A 42 11.50 -14.85 25.32
C GLN A 42 10.80 -13.66 25.99
N ILE A 43 11.51 -12.80 26.72
CA ILE A 43 10.92 -11.73 27.56
C ILE A 43 11.21 -10.33 27.04
N ILE A 44 12.40 -10.07 26.50
CA ILE A 44 12.74 -8.74 25.93
C ILE A 44 12.24 -8.66 24.47
N GLN A 45 12.34 -9.76 23.73
CA GLN A 45 11.70 -9.92 22.43
C GLN A 45 10.37 -10.66 22.58
N GLU A 46 9.38 -10.00 23.18
CA GLU A 46 7.97 -10.45 23.18
C GLU A 46 7.32 -10.50 21.77
N GLU A 47 8.13 -10.48 20.70
CA GLU A 47 7.73 -10.47 19.29
C GLU A 47 7.14 -11.80 18.81
N TYR A 48 7.12 -12.82 19.67
CA TYR A 48 6.49 -14.14 19.43
C TYR A 48 5.32 -14.42 20.40
N GLY A 49 4.66 -13.37 20.90
CA GLY A 49 3.48 -13.49 21.75
C GLY A 49 2.32 -14.23 21.07
N THR A 50 2.10 -15.48 21.51
CA THR A 50 0.83 -16.23 21.53
C THR A 50 -0.22 -15.85 20.48
N GLY A 51 -0.01 -16.32 19.26
CA GLY A 51 -1.06 -16.55 18.28
C GLY A 51 -0.76 -17.85 17.58
N THR A 52 -1.66 -18.83 17.65
CA THR A 52 -1.59 -20.12 16.95
C THR A 52 -1.69 -19.98 15.42
N ASP A 53 -1.54 -18.76 14.91
CA ASP A 53 -1.60 -18.42 13.50
C ASP A 53 -0.21 -18.53 12.91
N ARG A 54 -0.05 -19.40 11.91
CA ARG A 54 1.18 -19.44 11.11
C ARG A 54 1.43 -18.05 10.54
N THR A 55 2.61 -17.50 10.82
CA THR A 55 3.06 -16.23 10.27
C THR A 55 3.97 -16.48 9.07
N ASP A 56 3.71 -15.81 7.96
CA ASP A 56 4.57 -15.78 6.80
C ASP A 56 5.42 -14.51 6.80
N ILE A 57 6.72 -14.66 6.56
CA ILE A 57 7.65 -13.55 6.39
C ILE A 57 7.70 -13.19 4.91
N LYS A 58 7.55 -11.90 4.58
CA LYS A 58 7.64 -11.38 3.22
C LYS A 58 8.59 -10.21 3.17
N VAL A 59 9.42 -10.16 2.12
CA VAL A 59 10.26 -9.02 1.81
C VAL A 59 9.61 -8.24 0.67
N ILE A 60 9.42 -6.94 0.88
CA ILE A 60 8.86 -6.00 -0.11
C ILE A 60 9.86 -4.89 -0.39
N ALA A 61 9.88 -4.40 -1.63
CA ALA A 61 10.69 -3.24 -2.00
C ALA A 61 10.07 -1.95 -1.43
N GLN A 62 10.92 -1.00 -1.07
CA GLN A 62 10.51 0.35 -0.70
C GLN A 62 11.15 1.34 -1.67
N ASN A 63 10.34 1.99 -2.50
CA ASN A 63 10.82 2.89 -3.53
C ASN A 63 11.67 4.05 -2.96
N ALA A 64 12.82 4.29 -3.58
CA ALA A 64 13.69 5.41 -3.25
C ALA A 64 13.34 6.67 -4.05
N ALA A 65 13.62 7.84 -3.47
CA ALA A 65 13.47 9.09 -4.18
C ALA A 65 14.50 9.21 -5.31
N ARG A 66 14.07 9.77 -6.45
CA ARG A 66 14.99 10.17 -7.53
C ARG A 66 15.71 11.46 -7.16
N GLY A 67 16.92 11.69 -7.69
CA GLY A 67 17.61 12.97 -7.55
C GLY A 67 16.80 14.13 -8.12
N ASN A 68 16.99 15.34 -7.59
CA ASN A 68 16.38 16.55 -8.11
C ASN A 68 17.09 17.00 -9.40
N ILE A 69 16.35 17.70 -10.26
CA ILE A 69 16.92 18.36 -11.44
C ILE A 69 16.85 19.86 -11.22
N TYR A 70 17.97 20.55 -11.42
CA TYR A 70 18.10 22.00 -11.29
C TYR A 70 18.53 22.64 -12.61
N ASP A 71 18.19 23.92 -12.76
CA ASP A 71 18.79 24.79 -13.78
C ASP A 71 20.23 25.19 -13.39
N CYS A 72 20.92 25.93 -14.27
CA CYS A 72 22.30 26.36 -14.01
C CYS A 72 22.47 27.30 -12.80
N ASN A 73 21.38 27.91 -12.31
CA ASN A 73 21.36 28.78 -11.14
C ASN A 73 20.83 28.09 -9.87
N GLY A 74 20.60 26.77 -9.90
CA GLY A 74 20.07 26.02 -8.77
C GLY A 74 18.55 26.14 -8.57
N LYS A 75 17.79 26.62 -9.55
CA LYS A 75 16.31 26.58 -9.50
C LYS A 75 15.82 25.17 -9.78
N ILE A 76 14.94 24.65 -8.93
CA ILE A 76 14.35 23.32 -9.09
C ILE A 76 13.48 23.27 -10.36
N LEU A 77 13.78 22.30 -11.22
CA LEU A 77 13.04 21.94 -12.43
C LEU A 77 12.24 20.65 -12.26
N ALA A 78 12.79 19.66 -11.54
CA ALA A 78 12.07 18.45 -11.14
C ALA A 78 12.46 18.02 -9.72
N THR A 79 11.49 17.57 -8.94
CA THR A 79 11.67 17.10 -7.56
C THR A 79 10.63 16.03 -7.23
N ASN A 80 10.65 15.50 -6.01
CA ASN A 80 9.65 14.54 -5.55
C ASN A 80 8.84 15.14 -4.40
N ARG A 81 7.59 14.73 -4.30
CA ARG A 81 6.72 15.01 -3.15
C ARG A 81 6.11 13.72 -2.67
N TYR A 82 5.77 13.66 -1.39
CA TYR A 82 4.93 12.60 -0.89
C TYR A 82 3.49 12.76 -1.37
N SER A 83 3.01 11.72 -2.05
CA SER A 83 1.60 11.43 -2.29
C SER A 83 1.11 10.53 -1.16
N TYR A 84 -0.01 10.91 -0.55
CA TYR A 84 -0.68 10.07 0.44
C TYR A 84 -1.82 9.35 -0.24
N ASN A 85 -1.76 8.03 -0.28
CA ASN A 85 -2.76 7.20 -0.93
C ASN A 85 -3.56 6.46 0.15
N ILE A 86 -4.88 6.45 0.03
CA ILE A 86 -5.74 5.65 0.91
C ILE A 86 -5.78 4.24 0.33
N THR A 87 -5.44 3.28 1.18
CA THR A 87 -5.49 1.87 0.81
C THR A 87 -6.40 1.11 1.76
N ILE A 88 -7.04 0.04 1.27
CA ILE A 88 -7.95 -0.79 2.06
C ILE A 88 -7.68 -2.27 1.83
N ALA A 89 -7.67 -3.05 2.91
CA ALA A 89 -7.54 -4.50 2.92
C ALA A 89 -8.63 -5.12 3.79
N ASP A 90 -9.10 -6.32 3.43
CA ASP A 90 -10.06 -7.06 4.24
C ASP A 90 -9.33 -7.81 5.37
N THR A 91 -9.04 -7.09 6.46
CA THR A 91 -8.32 -7.61 7.64
C THR A 91 -9.22 -7.83 8.86
N GLY A 92 -10.53 -7.64 8.69
CA GLY A 92 -11.51 -7.82 9.76
C GLY A 92 -11.79 -9.28 10.08
N SER A 93 -12.10 -9.55 11.34
CA SER A 93 -12.66 -10.84 11.78
C SER A 93 -14.14 -10.65 12.05
N TYR A 94 -14.98 -11.34 11.29
CA TYR A 94 -16.43 -11.20 11.33
C TYR A 94 -17.07 -12.54 11.72
N LYS A 95 -18.11 -12.51 12.55
CA LYS A 95 -18.82 -13.73 12.97
C LYS A 95 -19.77 -14.22 11.89
N THR A 96 -20.30 -13.29 11.08
CA THR A 96 -21.29 -13.58 10.04
C THR A 96 -21.01 -12.75 8.78
N ASP A 97 -21.47 -13.25 7.62
CA ASP A 97 -21.39 -12.48 6.37
C ASP A 97 -22.18 -11.16 6.47
N ARG A 98 -23.31 -11.16 7.19
CA ARG A 98 -24.10 -9.94 7.44
C ARG A 98 -23.29 -8.86 8.16
N GLU A 99 -22.60 -9.24 9.23
CA GLU A 99 -21.69 -8.35 9.96
C GLU A 99 -20.54 -7.86 9.06
N LYS A 100 -19.98 -8.77 8.24
CA LYS A 100 -18.94 -8.42 7.26
C LYS A 100 -19.41 -7.36 6.26
N HIS A 101 -20.60 -7.53 5.68
CA HIS A 101 -21.16 -6.57 4.74
C HIS A 101 -21.39 -5.20 5.39
N LEU A 102 -22.02 -5.17 6.57
CA LEU A 102 -22.26 -3.94 7.31
C LEU A 102 -20.95 -3.21 7.66
N ALA A 103 -19.95 -3.94 8.16
CA ALA A 103 -18.66 -3.37 8.54
C ALA A 103 -17.90 -2.79 7.34
N LEU A 104 -17.75 -3.56 6.26
CA LEU A 104 -16.97 -3.12 5.10
C LEU A 104 -17.68 -1.99 4.33
N ASN A 105 -19.00 -2.07 4.17
CA ASN A 105 -19.77 -0.99 3.55
C ASN A 105 -19.73 0.28 4.42
N SER A 106 -19.72 0.16 5.75
CA SER A 106 -19.58 1.28 6.69
C SER A 106 -18.24 2.00 6.53
N ILE A 107 -17.14 1.24 6.52
CA ILE A 107 -15.79 1.79 6.37
C ILE A 107 -15.69 2.56 5.05
N ILE A 108 -16.10 1.92 3.95
CA ILE A 108 -16.04 2.56 2.63
C ILE A 108 -16.95 3.79 2.59
N TYR A 109 -18.18 3.71 3.10
CA TYR A 109 -19.11 4.84 3.11
C TYR A 109 -18.56 6.02 3.91
N LYS A 110 -17.96 5.79 5.10
CA LYS A 110 -17.35 6.86 5.90
C LYS A 110 -16.21 7.55 5.15
N LEU A 111 -15.37 6.78 4.45
CA LEU A 111 -14.31 7.33 3.61
C LEU A 111 -14.87 8.17 2.46
N LEU A 112 -15.90 7.69 1.78
CA LEU A 112 -16.57 8.45 0.71
C LEU A 112 -17.20 9.74 1.24
N ALA A 113 -17.88 9.68 2.39
CA ALA A 113 -18.53 10.82 3.01
C ALA A 113 -17.54 11.89 3.47
N GLU A 114 -16.40 11.48 4.06
CA GLU A 114 -15.34 12.42 4.44
C GLU A 114 -14.63 12.97 3.20
N GLY A 115 -14.30 12.11 2.23
CA GLY A 115 -13.61 12.50 1.01
C GLY A 115 -14.42 13.46 0.12
N ALA A 116 -15.75 13.38 0.16
CA ALA A 116 -16.63 14.31 -0.54
C ALA A 116 -16.42 15.77 -0.09
N LYS A 117 -16.06 16.02 1.18
CA LYS A 117 -15.76 17.37 1.69
C LYS A 117 -14.56 18.02 1.00
N TYR A 118 -13.69 17.20 0.41
CA TYR A 118 -12.46 17.64 -0.26
C TYR A 118 -12.46 17.31 -1.76
N ASN A 119 -13.60 16.92 -2.33
CA ASN A 119 -13.75 16.51 -3.74
C ASN A 119 -12.76 15.40 -4.15
N ILE A 120 -12.50 14.45 -3.25
CA ILE A 120 -11.59 13.33 -3.53
C ILE A 120 -12.24 12.39 -4.53
N LYS A 121 -11.53 12.09 -5.62
CA LYS A 121 -11.92 11.05 -6.58
C LYS A 121 -11.49 9.68 -6.06
N PHE A 122 -12.47 8.82 -5.81
CA PHE A 122 -12.20 7.44 -5.44
C PHE A 122 -12.07 6.57 -6.68
N ASN A 123 -11.09 5.66 -6.65
CA ASN A 123 -10.91 4.63 -7.64
C ASN A 123 -11.82 3.44 -7.29
N SER A 124 -12.87 3.25 -8.07
CA SER A 124 -13.76 2.09 -7.98
C SER A 124 -13.13 0.84 -8.62
N GLY A 125 -12.09 0.99 -9.47
CA GLY A 125 -11.39 -0.12 -10.13
C GLY A 125 -12.28 -1.05 -10.97
N ILE A 126 -13.48 -0.59 -11.31
CA ILE A 126 -14.48 -1.31 -12.08
C ILE A 126 -14.66 -0.61 -13.42
N GLU A 127 -14.92 -1.37 -14.48
CA GLU A 127 -15.06 -0.84 -15.86
C GLU A 127 -16.45 -0.21 -16.10
N ILE A 128 -16.97 0.48 -15.08
CA ILE A 128 -18.27 1.15 -15.09
C ILE A 128 -18.09 2.56 -14.54
N ILE A 129 -18.64 3.54 -15.26
CA ILE A 129 -18.72 4.95 -14.86
C ILE A 129 -20.17 5.39 -14.69
N THR A 130 -20.37 6.54 -14.05
CA THR A 130 -21.67 7.21 -13.95
C THR A 130 -21.65 8.41 -14.89
N GLU A 131 -22.61 8.49 -15.83
CA GLU A 131 -22.81 9.65 -16.72
C GLU A 131 -23.43 10.83 -15.97
N GLU A 132 -23.45 12.01 -16.59
CA GLU A 132 -24.06 13.24 -16.03
C GLU A 132 -25.55 13.07 -15.69
N ASP A 133 -26.27 12.23 -16.42
CA ASP A 133 -27.67 11.88 -16.16
C ASP A 133 -27.85 10.80 -15.08
N GLY A 134 -26.74 10.32 -14.52
CA GLY A 134 -26.70 9.28 -13.52
C GLY A 134 -26.90 7.86 -14.06
N ARG A 135 -26.89 7.60 -15.37
CA ARG A 135 -26.88 6.22 -15.88
C ARG A 135 -25.49 5.61 -15.73
N TYR A 136 -25.45 4.30 -15.54
CA TYR A 136 -24.19 3.56 -15.55
C TYR A 136 -23.84 3.18 -16.98
N GLN A 137 -22.56 3.27 -17.33
CA GLN A 137 -22.06 2.90 -18.64
C GLN A 137 -20.74 2.14 -18.51
N TYR A 138 -20.52 1.15 -19.37
CA TYR A 138 -19.24 0.47 -19.46
C TYR A 138 -18.17 1.38 -20.07
N THR A 139 -16.95 1.28 -19.57
CA THR A 139 -15.78 1.97 -20.15
C THR A 139 -15.03 1.12 -21.16
N THR A 140 -15.41 -0.15 -21.32
CA THR A 140 -14.78 -1.10 -22.24
C THR A 140 -15.82 -1.80 -23.10
N ASP A 141 -15.37 -2.39 -24.20
CA ASP A 141 -16.17 -3.19 -25.12
C ASP A 141 -15.52 -4.56 -25.43
N GLY A 142 -16.14 -5.28 -26.37
CA GLY A 142 -15.59 -6.51 -26.95
C GLY A 142 -15.28 -7.62 -25.95
N THR A 143 -14.09 -8.22 -26.10
CA THR A 143 -13.64 -9.36 -25.29
C THR A 143 -13.33 -8.98 -23.84
N ALA A 144 -12.84 -7.75 -23.62
CA ALA A 144 -12.59 -7.22 -22.28
C ALA A 144 -13.90 -7.10 -21.48
N LEU A 145 -14.96 -6.57 -22.09
CA LEU A 145 -16.27 -6.48 -21.47
C LEU A 145 -16.81 -7.87 -21.07
N LEU A 146 -16.68 -8.86 -21.96
CA LEU A 146 -17.10 -10.23 -21.66
C LEU A 146 -16.28 -10.85 -20.52
N ARG A 147 -14.98 -10.55 -20.43
CA ARG A 147 -14.11 -10.99 -19.33
C ARG A 147 -14.54 -10.37 -18.00
N PHE A 148 -14.77 -9.07 -18.00
CA PHE A 148 -15.26 -8.35 -16.83
C PHE A 148 -16.62 -8.86 -16.34
N LYS A 149 -17.58 -9.09 -17.25
CA LYS A 149 -18.86 -9.73 -16.92
C LYS A 149 -18.66 -11.12 -16.32
N ALA A 150 -17.75 -11.92 -16.87
CA ALA A 150 -17.43 -13.25 -16.34
C ALA A 150 -16.93 -13.15 -14.89
N ASP A 151 -16.03 -12.20 -14.59
CA ASP A 151 -15.53 -11.98 -13.23
C ASP A 151 -16.64 -11.53 -12.26
N ILE A 152 -17.52 -10.62 -12.68
CA ILE A 152 -18.69 -10.19 -11.88
C ILE A 152 -19.56 -11.39 -11.52
N PHE A 153 -19.89 -12.25 -12.50
CA PHE A 153 -20.79 -13.38 -12.31
C PHE A 153 -20.09 -14.66 -11.83
N GLY A 154 -18.78 -14.59 -11.52
CA GLY A 154 -18.01 -15.71 -10.96
C GLY A 154 -17.69 -16.83 -11.95
N GLN A 155 -17.70 -16.54 -13.25
CA GLN A 155 -17.33 -17.49 -14.30
C GLN A 155 -15.84 -17.37 -14.62
N ALA A 156 -15.12 -18.51 -14.58
CA ALA A 156 -13.70 -18.55 -14.92
C ALA A 156 -13.42 -18.29 -16.41
N ASP A 157 -14.40 -18.53 -17.28
CA ASP A 157 -14.31 -18.39 -18.72
C ASP A 157 -15.52 -17.58 -19.22
N PRO A 158 -15.32 -16.49 -20.00
CA PRO A 158 -16.40 -15.72 -20.61
C PRO A 158 -17.37 -16.55 -21.47
N GLY A 159 -16.90 -17.66 -22.04
CA GLY A 159 -17.73 -18.58 -22.82
C GLY A 159 -18.88 -19.18 -22.02
N LYS A 160 -18.70 -19.35 -20.71
CA LYS A 160 -19.67 -19.98 -19.77
C LYS A 160 -20.77 -19.04 -19.28
N LEU A 161 -20.73 -17.75 -19.64
CA LEU A 161 -21.79 -16.81 -19.33
C LEU A 161 -23.10 -17.27 -19.98
N VAL A 162 -24.19 -17.28 -19.21
CA VAL A 162 -25.53 -17.49 -19.77
C VAL A 162 -25.96 -16.26 -20.60
N LYS A 163 -26.95 -16.43 -21.48
CA LYS A 163 -27.41 -15.36 -22.39
C LYS A 163 -27.74 -14.06 -21.65
N GLU A 164 -28.48 -14.16 -20.56
CA GLU A 164 -28.85 -13.02 -19.70
C GLU A 164 -27.62 -12.28 -19.15
N GLN A 165 -26.57 -13.01 -18.77
CA GLN A 165 -25.33 -12.40 -18.26
C GLN A 165 -24.49 -11.77 -19.36
N LYS A 166 -24.53 -12.32 -20.58
CA LYS A 166 -23.86 -11.74 -21.75
C LYS A 166 -24.52 -10.43 -22.16
N GLU A 167 -25.85 -10.40 -22.15
CA GLU A 167 -26.68 -9.25 -22.56
C GLU A 167 -26.88 -8.21 -21.44
N ALA A 168 -26.55 -8.54 -20.19
CA ALA A 168 -26.64 -7.63 -19.04
C ALA A 168 -25.98 -6.28 -19.31
N ASP A 169 -26.67 -5.19 -18.98
CA ASP A 169 -26.12 -3.85 -19.05
C ASP A 169 -25.35 -3.47 -17.77
N ALA A 170 -24.77 -2.26 -17.74
CA ALA A 170 -24.01 -1.80 -16.58
C ALA A 170 -24.90 -1.70 -15.32
N GLN A 171 -26.18 -1.39 -15.50
CA GLN A 171 -27.18 -1.27 -14.44
C GLN A 171 -27.48 -2.63 -13.83
N ASP A 172 -27.63 -3.66 -14.65
CA ASP A 172 -27.80 -5.04 -14.22
C ASP A 172 -26.60 -5.54 -13.43
N CYS A 173 -25.38 -5.24 -13.89
CA CYS A 173 -24.15 -5.58 -13.17
C CYS A 173 -24.10 -4.90 -11.78
N ILE A 174 -24.39 -3.60 -11.70
CA ILE A 174 -24.41 -2.89 -10.41
C ILE A 174 -25.53 -3.40 -9.50
N LYS A 175 -26.70 -3.72 -10.06
CA LYS A 175 -27.82 -4.32 -9.32
C LYS A 175 -27.46 -5.69 -8.75
N TYR A 176 -26.78 -6.53 -9.53
CA TYR A 176 -26.31 -7.84 -9.09
C TYR A 176 -25.28 -7.70 -7.96
N LEU A 177 -24.28 -6.83 -8.12
CA LEU A 177 -23.24 -6.62 -7.11
C LEU A 177 -23.76 -5.96 -5.82
N SER A 178 -24.74 -5.07 -5.92
CA SER A 178 -25.36 -4.43 -4.74
C SER A 178 -26.40 -5.30 -4.04
N GLY A 179 -26.84 -6.40 -4.67
CA GLY A 179 -27.81 -7.34 -4.14
C GLY A 179 -27.30 -8.22 -3.00
N ASN A 180 -28.23 -8.97 -2.40
CA ASN A 180 -28.00 -9.82 -1.23
C ASN A 180 -26.95 -10.91 -1.46
N SER A 181 -26.86 -11.44 -2.68
CA SER A 181 -25.93 -12.50 -3.05
C SER A 181 -24.48 -12.05 -3.17
N ARG A 182 -24.22 -10.73 -3.16
CA ARG A 182 -22.89 -10.15 -3.33
C ARG A 182 -22.55 -9.20 -2.21
N TYR A 183 -22.64 -7.88 -2.39
CA TYR A 183 -22.15 -6.93 -1.37
C TYR A 183 -23.22 -6.41 -0.44
N CYS A 184 -24.49 -6.75 -0.68
CA CYS A 184 -25.63 -6.47 0.17
C CYS A 184 -25.62 -5.01 0.67
N LEU A 185 -25.82 -4.04 -0.23
CA LEU A 185 -25.78 -2.61 0.17
C LEU A 185 -27.02 -2.21 0.99
N TYR A 186 -28.16 -2.83 0.71
CA TYR A 186 -29.45 -2.50 1.34
C TYR A 186 -30.08 -3.67 2.09
N GLY A 187 -29.81 -4.91 1.64
CA GLY A 187 -30.62 -6.08 1.96
C GLY A 187 -32.03 -5.99 1.34
N GLN A 188 -32.43 -7.00 0.59
CA GLN A 188 -33.75 -7.13 -0.02
C GLN A 188 -34.58 -8.20 0.71
N GLY A 189 -35.89 -7.98 0.79
CA GLY A 189 -36.82 -8.91 1.45
C GLY A 189 -36.51 -9.09 2.93
N LYS A 190 -36.37 -10.37 3.36
CA LYS A 190 -36.09 -10.74 4.76
C LYS A 190 -34.70 -10.33 5.25
N GLU A 191 -33.79 -9.97 4.34
CA GLU A 191 -32.42 -9.59 4.68
C GLU A 191 -32.20 -8.08 4.74
N LYS A 192 -33.27 -7.28 4.59
CA LYS A 192 -33.19 -5.82 4.70
C LYS A 192 -32.54 -5.41 6.02
N TYR A 193 -31.65 -4.41 5.98
CA TYR A 193 -31.04 -3.87 7.19
C TYR A 193 -32.07 -3.13 8.05
N THR A 194 -32.02 -3.34 9.36
CA THR A 194 -32.84 -2.60 10.32
C THR A 194 -32.29 -1.20 10.52
N LYS A 195 -33.14 -0.27 10.98
CA LYS A 195 -32.70 1.10 11.30
C LYS A 195 -31.62 1.13 12.39
N GLU A 196 -31.71 0.21 13.35
CA GLU A 196 -30.73 0.05 14.43
C GLU A 196 -29.38 -0.41 13.89
N GLU A 197 -29.36 -1.36 12.96
CA GLU A 197 -28.13 -1.78 12.27
C GLU A 197 -27.52 -0.62 11.49
N LEU A 198 -28.32 0.08 10.69
CA LEU A 198 -27.85 1.23 9.91
C LEU A 198 -27.28 2.32 10.83
N TYR A 199 -27.95 2.64 11.93
CA TYR A 199 -27.47 3.61 12.91
C TYR A 199 -26.16 3.16 13.58
N LYS A 200 -26.08 1.91 14.03
CA LYS A 200 -24.88 1.33 14.66
C LYS A 200 -23.65 1.42 13.75
N TYR A 201 -23.84 1.16 12.45
CA TYR A 201 -22.76 1.19 11.47
C TYR A 201 -22.61 2.55 10.78
N GLY A 202 -23.43 3.55 11.09
CA GLY A 202 -23.38 4.88 10.46
C GLY A 202 -23.65 4.84 8.95
N LEU A 203 -24.54 3.96 8.52
CA LEU A 203 -24.93 3.78 7.12
C LEU A 203 -26.22 4.54 6.81
N PRO A 204 -26.36 5.12 5.60
CA PRO A 204 -27.58 5.80 5.19
C PRO A 204 -28.66 4.79 4.76
N GLU A 205 -29.92 5.22 4.77
CA GLU A 205 -31.01 4.41 4.20
C GLU A 205 -30.96 4.33 2.66
N LYS A 206 -30.37 5.34 2.01
CA LYS A 206 -30.21 5.46 0.55
C LYS A 206 -28.84 6.01 0.21
N TYR A 207 -28.21 5.45 -0.82
CA TYR A 207 -26.95 5.94 -1.38
C TYR A 207 -27.20 6.69 -2.68
N THR A 208 -26.33 7.65 -3.01
CA THR A 208 -26.26 8.20 -4.37
C THR A 208 -25.73 7.15 -5.34
N LYS A 209 -26.00 7.30 -6.65
CA LYS A 209 -25.52 6.34 -7.65
C LYS A 209 -23.99 6.26 -7.67
N GLU A 210 -23.31 7.40 -7.55
CA GLU A 210 -21.86 7.45 -7.43
C GLU A 210 -21.35 6.70 -6.17
N GLN A 211 -22.03 6.85 -5.03
CA GLN A 211 -21.69 6.09 -3.82
C GLN A 211 -21.88 4.59 -4.01
N VAL A 212 -22.98 4.17 -4.66
CA VAL A 212 -23.20 2.75 -4.98
C VAL A 212 -22.07 2.23 -5.85
N LEU A 213 -21.71 2.95 -6.92
CA LEU A 213 -20.62 2.56 -7.82
C LEU A 213 -19.29 2.44 -7.08
N ASN A 214 -18.93 3.43 -6.27
CA ASN A 214 -17.67 3.43 -5.53
C ASN A 214 -17.62 2.30 -4.48
N ILE A 215 -18.70 2.09 -3.71
CA ILE A 215 -18.76 0.99 -2.73
C ILE A 215 -18.63 -0.34 -3.45
N VAL A 216 -19.45 -0.58 -4.48
CA VAL A 216 -19.43 -1.83 -5.23
C VAL A 216 -18.08 -2.09 -5.89
N GLY A 217 -17.48 -1.07 -6.51
CA GLY A 217 -16.18 -1.17 -7.15
C GLY A 217 -15.06 -1.50 -6.16
N ILE A 218 -14.97 -0.79 -5.04
CA ILE A 218 -13.97 -1.07 -4.00
C ILE A 218 -14.16 -2.49 -3.44
N ARG A 219 -15.41 -2.92 -3.21
CA ARG A 219 -15.74 -4.29 -2.78
C ARG A 219 -15.35 -5.32 -3.84
N TYR A 220 -15.49 -4.98 -5.12
CA TYR A 220 -15.05 -5.79 -6.25
C TYR A 220 -13.53 -5.95 -6.28
N MET A 221 -12.77 -4.85 -6.18
CA MET A 221 -11.31 -4.88 -6.09
C MET A 221 -10.82 -5.75 -4.92
N LEU A 222 -11.44 -5.61 -3.75
CA LEU A 222 -11.16 -6.45 -2.59
C LEU A 222 -11.46 -7.94 -2.86
N SER A 223 -12.53 -8.23 -3.60
CA SER A 223 -12.92 -9.61 -3.94
C SER A 223 -11.96 -10.28 -4.94
N LEU A 224 -11.36 -9.52 -5.86
CA LEU A 224 -10.34 -10.04 -6.78
C LEU A 224 -9.09 -10.50 -6.03
N ASN A 225 -8.75 -9.82 -4.94
CA ASN A 225 -7.62 -10.16 -4.09
C ASN A 225 -7.99 -11.14 -2.95
N ARG A 226 -9.10 -11.86 -3.01
CA ARG A 226 -9.56 -12.73 -1.90
C ARG A 226 -8.55 -13.78 -1.44
N LYS A 227 -7.74 -14.35 -2.35
CA LYS A 227 -6.67 -15.31 -2.00
C LYS A 227 -5.42 -14.64 -1.37
N ARG A 228 -5.34 -13.31 -1.45
CA ARG A 228 -4.26 -12.47 -0.93
C ARG A 228 -4.89 -11.24 -0.24
N SER A 229 -5.84 -11.47 0.67
CA SER A 229 -6.67 -10.43 1.30
C SER A 229 -5.88 -9.37 2.08
N TYR A 230 -4.61 -9.64 2.35
CA TYR A 230 -3.66 -8.70 2.96
C TYR A 230 -3.05 -7.69 2.00
N ILE A 231 -3.19 -7.87 0.69
CA ILE A 231 -2.75 -6.84 -0.25
C ILE A 231 -3.78 -5.73 -0.17
N PRO A 232 -3.40 -4.55 0.31
CA PRO A 232 -4.31 -3.43 0.31
C PRO A 232 -4.50 -2.97 -1.14
N VAL A 233 -5.73 -2.57 -1.46
CA VAL A 233 -6.05 -1.93 -2.74
C VAL A 233 -6.09 -0.43 -2.55
N THR A 234 -5.44 0.31 -3.44
CA THR A 234 -5.47 1.77 -3.43
C THR A 234 -6.81 2.28 -3.96
N ILE A 235 -7.55 2.99 -3.11
CA ILE A 235 -8.89 3.49 -3.41
C ILE A 235 -8.94 5.00 -3.61
N ALA A 236 -7.92 5.72 -3.21
CA ALA A 236 -7.74 7.14 -3.54
C ALA A 236 -6.25 7.47 -3.54
N ALA A 237 -5.81 8.27 -4.51
CA ALA A 237 -4.42 8.69 -4.63
C ALA A 237 -4.28 10.19 -4.35
N ASP A 238 -3.11 10.57 -3.83
CA ASP A 238 -2.72 11.96 -3.53
C ASP A 238 -3.76 12.75 -2.72
N VAL A 239 -4.27 12.15 -1.65
CA VAL A 239 -5.31 12.78 -0.83
C VAL A 239 -4.77 13.96 -0.03
N PRO A 240 -5.60 14.98 0.22
CA PRO A 240 -5.22 16.13 1.05
C PRO A 240 -4.79 15.70 2.46
N TYR A 241 -3.86 16.46 3.05
CA TYR A 241 -3.34 16.20 4.40
C TYR A 241 -4.45 15.98 5.46
N LYS A 242 -5.54 16.75 5.39
CA LYS A 242 -6.68 16.61 6.31
C LYS A 242 -7.36 15.24 6.21
N MET A 243 -7.46 14.67 5.01
CA MET A 243 -8.02 13.32 4.82
C MET A 243 -7.08 12.25 5.37
N MET A 244 -5.77 12.41 5.15
CA MET A 244 -4.76 11.52 5.74
C MET A 244 -4.86 11.51 7.27
N VAL A 245 -4.95 12.69 7.90
CA VAL A 245 -5.11 12.81 9.36
C VAL A 245 -6.39 12.13 9.83
N TYR A 246 -7.52 12.38 9.16
CA TYR A 246 -8.79 11.72 9.49
C TYR A 246 -8.67 10.19 9.49
N VAL A 247 -8.04 9.61 8.45
CA VAL A 247 -7.85 8.16 8.36
C VAL A 247 -6.97 7.64 9.50
N LYS A 248 -5.88 8.35 9.82
CA LYS A 248 -4.97 7.96 10.90
C LYS A 248 -5.60 8.09 12.29
N GLU A 249 -6.39 9.13 12.56
CA GLU A 249 -7.09 9.31 13.84
C GLU A 249 -8.20 8.28 14.05
N ASN A 250 -8.81 7.78 12.97
CA ASN A 250 -9.90 6.83 13.01
C ASN A 250 -9.44 5.40 12.66
N SER A 251 -8.15 5.08 12.78
CA SER A 251 -7.59 3.78 12.37
C SER A 251 -8.27 2.58 13.05
N ASP A 252 -8.73 2.76 14.30
CA ASP A 252 -9.42 1.72 15.06
C ASP A 252 -10.81 1.41 14.50
N ILE A 253 -11.49 2.44 13.97
CA ILE A 253 -12.84 2.32 13.39
C ILE A 253 -12.74 1.90 11.92
N LEU A 254 -11.74 2.41 11.20
CA LEU A 254 -11.50 2.17 9.78
C LEU A 254 -10.60 0.94 9.59
N GLN A 255 -11.00 -0.17 10.19
CA GLN A 255 -10.19 -1.40 10.18
C GLN A 255 -9.80 -1.80 8.76
N GLY A 256 -8.52 -2.09 8.56
CA GLY A 256 -7.98 -2.46 7.25
C GLY A 256 -7.76 -1.29 6.30
N THR A 257 -8.09 -0.06 6.69
CA THR A 257 -7.71 1.15 5.96
C THR A 257 -6.37 1.65 6.47
N ASP A 258 -5.48 2.04 5.57
CA ASP A 258 -4.24 2.72 5.93
C ASP A 258 -3.89 3.82 4.92
N ILE A 259 -2.89 4.62 5.26
CA ILE A 259 -2.27 5.58 4.37
C ILE A 259 -0.94 5.04 3.90
N GLU A 260 -0.87 4.73 2.62
CA GLU A 260 0.38 4.43 1.94
C GLU A 260 1.03 5.74 1.48
N LYS A 261 2.32 5.86 1.76
CA LYS A 261 3.11 7.04 1.41
C LYS A 261 3.97 6.71 0.21
N GLU A 262 3.64 7.31 -0.92
CA GLU A 262 4.34 7.13 -2.19
C GLU A 262 5.09 8.42 -2.55
N LEU A 263 6.20 8.31 -3.29
CA LEU A 263 6.91 9.46 -3.83
C LEU A 263 6.47 9.67 -5.28
N VAL A 264 5.92 10.86 -5.56
CA VAL A 264 5.53 11.24 -6.93
C VAL A 264 6.45 12.32 -7.47
N ARG A 265 6.79 12.20 -8.76
CA ARG A 265 7.65 13.15 -9.46
C ARG A 265 6.86 14.42 -9.80
N ILE A 266 7.41 15.59 -9.46
CA ILE A 266 6.83 16.91 -9.75
C ILE A 266 7.77 17.70 -10.65
N TYR A 267 7.23 18.17 -11.77
CA TYR A 267 7.92 19.01 -12.73
C TYR A 267 7.60 20.48 -12.49
N LYS A 268 8.54 21.20 -11.87
CA LYS A 268 8.45 22.65 -11.62
C LYS A 268 8.99 23.48 -12.80
N GLY A 269 9.56 22.85 -13.81
CA GLY A 269 10.06 23.52 -15.02
C GLY A 269 8.97 24.24 -15.82
N GLY A 270 7.73 23.73 -15.80
CA GLY A 270 6.63 24.23 -16.63
C GLY A 270 6.71 23.73 -18.07
N GLU A 271 5.81 24.21 -18.93
CA GLU A 271 5.64 23.75 -20.31
C GLU A 271 6.91 23.92 -21.16
N ALA A 272 7.64 25.03 -20.98
CA ALA A 272 8.89 25.32 -21.66
C ALA A 272 10.00 24.26 -21.44
N PHE A 273 9.86 23.45 -20.39
CA PHE A 273 10.79 22.40 -20.02
C PHE A 273 10.24 20.99 -20.23
N ALA A 274 8.98 20.83 -20.67
CA ALA A 274 8.32 19.53 -20.74
C ALA A 274 9.09 18.52 -21.61
N HIS A 275 9.47 18.90 -22.83
CA HIS A 275 10.25 18.04 -23.73
C HIS A 275 11.71 17.84 -23.30
N ILE A 276 12.27 18.82 -22.58
CA ILE A 276 13.66 18.77 -22.10
C ILE A 276 13.76 17.79 -20.93
N LEU A 277 12.91 17.97 -19.91
CA LEU A 277 12.91 17.13 -18.72
C LEU A 277 12.39 15.72 -19.05
N GLY A 278 11.35 15.63 -19.89
CA GLY A 278 10.61 14.40 -20.11
C GLY A 278 9.78 14.01 -18.89
N TYR A 279 9.34 12.75 -18.87
CA TYR A 279 8.50 12.20 -17.81
C TYR A 279 9.01 10.84 -17.32
N THR A 280 8.57 10.44 -16.12
CA THR A 280 8.79 9.10 -15.57
C THR A 280 7.56 8.21 -15.79
N GLY A 281 7.75 6.90 -15.80
CA GLY A 281 6.64 5.94 -15.83
C GLY A 281 7.07 4.56 -15.36
N LYS A 282 6.10 3.81 -14.84
CA LYS A 282 6.25 2.48 -14.26
C LYS A 282 6.79 1.47 -15.26
N VAL A 283 7.83 0.71 -14.89
CA VAL A 283 8.42 -0.37 -15.72
C VAL A 283 7.33 -1.36 -16.19
N PRO A 284 7.27 -1.75 -17.48
CA PRO A 284 6.26 -2.69 -17.97
C PRO A 284 6.41 -4.07 -17.31
N ALA A 285 5.29 -4.78 -17.13
CA ALA A 285 5.23 -6.04 -16.39
C ALA A 285 6.17 -7.16 -16.92
N GLU A 286 6.59 -7.09 -18.20
CA GLU A 286 7.48 -8.07 -18.84
C GLU A 286 8.91 -8.03 -18.27
N GLU A 287 9.40 -6.85 -17.86
CA GLU A 287 10.70 -6.70 -17.19
C GLU A 287 10.62 -7.02 -15.68
N SER A 288 9.40 -7.07 -15.11
CA SER A 288 9.18 -7.40 -13.69
C SER A 288 9.30 -8.91 -13.39
N GLU A 289 9.26 -9.79 -14.39
CA GLU A 289 9.38 -11.24 -14.18
C GLU A 289 10.77 -11.67 -13.67
N GLU A 290 11.83 -10.92 -14.00
CA GLU A 290 13.17 -11.19 -13.49
C GLU A 290 13.30 -10.85 -12.00
N ALA A 291 12.63 -9.79 -11.53
CA ALA A 291 12.65 -9.37 -10.12
C ALA A 291 11.89 -10.32 -9.18
N LYS A 292 11.00 -11.18 -9.71
CA LYS A 292 10.36 -12.25 -8.93
C LYS A 292 11.32 -13.37 -8.53
N LYS A 293 12.47 -13.51 -9.21
CA LYS A 293 13.46 -14.57 -8.94
C LYS A 293 14.21 -14.37 -7.63
N ASP A 294 14.24 -13.15 -7.07
CA ASP A 294 15.05 -12.80 -5.89
C ASP A 294 14.33 -13.00 -4.54
N GLY A 295 13.23 -13.76 -4.54
CA GLY A 295 12.46 -14.05 -3.32
C GLY A 295 11.63 -12.87 -2.79
N MET A 296 11.56 -11.75 -3.52
CA MET A 296 10.66 -10.65 -3.20
C MET A 296 9.22 -11.03 -3.56
N TYR A 297 8.32 -10.94 -2.57
CA TYR A 297 6.92 -11.30 -2.76
C TYR A 297 6.16 -10.23 -3.58
N TYR A 298 6.68 -9.00 -3.58
CA TYR A 298 6.19 -7.87 -4.40
C TYR A 298 7.34 -7.06 -4.96
N VAL A 299 7.31 -6.86 -6.27
CA VAL A 299 8.10 -5.85 -6.96
C VAL A 299 7.23 -4.60 -6.98
N GLN A 300 7.57 -3.58 -6.19
CA GLN A 300 6.97 -2.27 -6.40
C GLN A 300 7.40 -1.79 -7.80
N GLU A 301 6.44 -1.33 -8.60
CA GLU A 301 6.72 -0.74 -9.90
C GLU A 301 7.69 0.42 -9.68
N THR A 302 8.92 0.28 -10.21
CA THR A 302 9.93 1.31 -10.08
C THR A 302 9.73 2.33 -11.18
N ASP A 303 9.72 3.61 -10.83
CA ASP A 303 9.60 4.68 -11.81
C ASP A 303 10.90 4.84 -12.59
N THR A 304 10.82 4.61 -13.89
CA THR A 304 11.93 4.84 -14.83
C THR A 304 11.66 6.06 -15.68
N GLY A 305 12.72 6.80 -16.01
CA GLY A 305 12.63 7.88 -16.98
C GLY A 305 12.23 7.33 -18.34
N ARG A 306 11.30 8.01 -19.03
CA ARG A 306 10.79 7.57 -20.34
C ARG A 306 11.31 8.42 -21.48
N THR A 307 11.53 9.69 -21.22
CA THR A 307 11.98 10.68 -22.22
C THR A 307 12.88 11.72 -21.57
N GLY A 308 13.50 12.56 -22.40
CA GLY A 308 14.26 13.73 -21.94
C GLY A 308 15.41 13.40 -20.98
N ILE A 309 15.70 14.35 -20.09
CA ILE A 309 16.71 14.20 -19.03
C ILE A 309 16.36 13.06 -18.08
N GLU A 310 15.08 12.81 -17.80
CA GLU A 310 14.68 11.70 -16.92
C GLU A 310 15.17 10.35 -17.45
N TYR A 311 15.08 10.12 -18.77
CA TYR A 311 15.61 8.91 -19.40
C TYR A 311 17.14 8.93 -19.49
N TYR A 312 17.72 10.01 -20.02
CA TYR A 312 19.16 10.06 -20.29
C TYR A 312 20.01 10.00 -19.01
N MET A 313 19.53 10.62 -17.93
CA MET A 313 20.20 10.64 -16.63
C MET A 313 19.62 9.60 -15.67
N ASN A 314 18.90 8.58 -16.16
CA ASN A 314 18.21 7.63 -15.29
C ASN A 314 19.17 6.94 -14.30
N ASP A 315 20.37 6.57 -14.71
CA ASP A 315 21.35 5.91 -13.83
C ASP A 315 21.89 6.82 -12.72
N VAL A 316 21.87 8.13 -12.95
CA VAL A 316 22.31 9.14 -11.97
C VAL A 316 21.15 9.50 -11.04
N LEU A 317 19.97 9.73 -11.63
CA LEU A 317 18.76 10.16 -10.96
C LEU A 317 18.10 9.05 -10.16
N SER A 318 18.22 7.79 -10.57
CA SER A 318 17.56 6.67 -9.88
C SER A 318 18.16 6.45 -8.50
N GLY A 319 17.29 6.37 -7.50
CA GLY A 319 17.67 5.92 -6.17
C GLY A 319 17.86 4.41 -6.12
N LYS A 320 18.45 3.92 -5.03
CA LYS A 320 18.48 2.48 -4.73
C LYS A 320 17.34 2.18 -3.76
N ASN A 321 16.40 1.36 -4.21
CA ASN A 321 15.26 0.95 -3.40
C ASN A 321 15.71 0.28 -2.10
N GLY A 322 15.00 0.58 -1.03
CA GLY A 322 15.15 -0.10 0.25
C GLY A 322 14.43 -1.44 0.25
N ARG A 323 14.58 -2.18 1.34
CA ARG A 323 13.89 -3.45 1.58
C ARG A 323 13.21 -3.40 2.94
N ARG A 324 11.95 -3.81 2.98
CA ARG A 324 11.17 -4.01 4.20
C ARG A 324 10.81 -5.46 4.36
N LYS A 325 10.86 -5.95 5.59
CA LYS A 325 10.44 -7.29 5.99
C LYS A 325 9.16 -7.15 6.78
N ILE A 326 8.07 -7.57 6.16
CA ILE A 326 6.76 -7.64 6.81
C ILE A 326 6.50 -9.08 7.24
N THR A 327 5.95 -9.24 8.43
CA THR A 327 5.44 -10.53 8.91
C THR A 327 3.93 -10.45 8.86
N VAL A 328 3.28 -11.39 8.18
CA VAL A 328 1.83 -11.48 8.08
C VAL A 328 1.34 -12.73 8.80
N ASN A 329 0.23 -12.65 9.53
CA ASN A 329 -0.40 -13.83 10.12
C ASN A 329 -1.22 -14.63 9.07
N SER A 330 -1.81 -15.76 9.48
CA SER A 330 -2.63 -16.61 8.60
C SER A 330 -3.88 -15.91 8.04
N GLY A 331 -4.36 -14.86 8.72
CA GLY A 331 -5.43 -13.97 8.25
C GLY A 331 -4.94 -12.83 7.35
N GLY A 332 -3.63 -12.75 7.11
CA GLY A 332 -3.01 -11.73 6.27
C GLY A 332 -2.71 -10.39 6.96
N LYS A 333 -3.04 -10.22 8.25
CA LYS A 333 -2.72 -8.99 8.96
C LYS A 333 -1.20 -8.84 9.09
N VAL A 334 -0.65 -7.69 8.70
CA VAL A 334 0.74 -7.32 8.99
C VAL A 334 0.86 -7.17 10.50
N VAL A 335 1.59 -8.09 11.13
CA VAL A 335 1.86 -8.08 12.58
C VAL A 335 3.20 -7.43 12.89
N ASN A 336 4.08 -7.35 11.90
CA ASN A 336 5.38 -6.74 12.05
C ASN A 336 5.86 -6.16 10.73
N ASP A 337 6.61 -5.06 10.81
CA ASP A 337 7.13 -4.32 9.68
C ASP A 337 8.47 -3.71 10.06
N ASN A 338 9.54 -4.33 9.60
CA ASN A 338 10.90 -3.93 9.89
C ASN A 338 11.61 -3.49 8.61
N ILE A 339 12.22 -2.31 8.63
CA ILE A 339 13.12 -1.89 7.56
C ILE A 339 14.39 -2.76 7.64
N VAL A 340 14.67 -3.49 6.56
CA VAL A 340 15.90 -4.28 6.40
C VAL A 340 17.00 -3.43 5.80
N GLU A 341 16.64 -2.59 4.84
CA GLU A 341 17.55 -1.71 4.14
C GLU A 341 16.84 -0.39 3.81
N GLU A 342 17.41 0.72 4.23
CA GLU A 342 16.87 2.05 3.96
C GLU A 342 17.04 2.42 2.48
N PRO A 343 16.01 3.00 1.82
CA PRO A 343 16.14 3.49 0.47
C PRO A 343 17.16 4.64 0.39
N LYS A 344 17.98 4.63 -0.66
CA LYS A 344 18.97 5.68 -0.92
C LYS A 344 18.52 6.55 -2.08
N THR A 345 18.39 7.84 -1.84
CA THR A 345 18.01 8.81 -2.86
C THR A 345 19.06 8.88 -3.98
N GLY A 346 18.61 9.02 -5.22
CA GLY A 346 19.48 9.22 -6.37
C GLY A 346 20.25 10.54 -6.32
N ARG A 347 21.20 10.74 -7.24
CA ARG A 347 22.02 11.95 -7.27
C ARG A 347 21.32 13.07 -8.03
N ASP A 348 21.48 14.28 -7.51
CA ASP A 348 20.98 15.50 -8.13
C ASP A 348 21.72 15.83 -9.44
N VAL A 349 20.99 16.39 -10.41
CA VAL A 349 21.51 16.79 -11.72
C VAL A 349 21.35 18.30 -11.90
N TYR A 350 22.41 18.96 -12.33
CA TYR A 350 22.44 20.38 -12.68
C TYR A 350 22.53 20.51 -14.19
N LEU A 351 21.58 21.22 -14.79
CA LEU A 351 21.60 21.51 -16.23
C LEU A 351 22.39 22.78 -16.50
N SER A 352 22.91 22.91 -17.72
CA SER A 352 23.52 24.15 -18.23
C SER A 352 22.48 25.19 -18.69
N ILE A 353 21.20 24.83 -18.69
CA ILE A 353 20.09 25.66 -19.17
C ILE A 353 19.62 26.58 -18.03
N ASP A 354 19.39 27.86 -18.34
CA ASP A 354 18.77 28.83 -17.44
C ASP A 354 17.24 28.80 -17.57
N LYS A 355 16.52 28.65 -16.45
CA LYS A 355 15.06 28.58 -16.45
C LYS A 355 14.38 29.83 -17.00
N SER A 356 14.90 30.99 -16.65
CA SER A 356 14.33 32.29 -17.01
C SER A 356 14.53 32.55 -18.50
N LEU A 357 15.72 32.23 -19.03
CA LEU A 357 16.02 32.34 -20.45
C LEU A 357 15.15 31.38 -21.28
N GLN A 358 15.05 30.11 -20.87
CA GLN A 358 14.25 29.11 -21.58
C GLN A 358 12.77 29.53 -21.64
N ASN A 359 12.21 30.03 -20.53
CA ASN A 359 10.85 30.55 -20.51
C ASN A 359 10.67 31.77 -21.42
N ALA A 360 11.65 32.67 -21.47
CA ALA A 360 11.59 33.82 -22.37
C ALA A 360 11.58 33.39 -23.85
N VAL A 361 12.44 32.43 -24.22
CA VAL A 361 12.47 31.88 -25.57
C VAL A 361 11.15 31.18 -25.92
N TYR A 362 10.61 30.38 -25.00
CA TYR A 362 9.33 29.70 -25.19
C TYR A 362 8.19 30.68 -25.48
N ASN A 363 8.05 31.72 -24.68
CA ASN A 363 7.01 32.73 -24.86
C ASN A 363 7.18 33.53 -26.18
N ILE A 364 8.42 33.80 -26.60
CA ILE A 364 8.69 34.45 -27.89
C ILE A 364 8.26 33.55 -29.05
N LEU A 365 8.59 32.26 -28.99
CA LEU A 365 8.20 31.28 -30.00
C LEU A 365 6.68 31.12 -30.07
N GLU A 366 6.02 31.00 -28.91
CA GLU A 366 4.55 30.91 -28.83
C GLU A 366 3.89 32.12 -29.48
N LYS A 367 4.35 33.33 -29.14
CA LYS A 367 3.84 34.56 -29.76
C LYS A 367 4.06 34.59 -31.26
N LYS A 368 5.24 34.18 -31.73
CA LYS A 368 5.55 34.13 -33.17
C LYS A 368 4.69 33.13 -33.93
N LEU A 369 4.40 31.97 -33.34
CA LEU A 369 3.49 31.00 -33.92
C LEU A 369 2.07 31.54 -34.01
N ALA A 370 1.60 32.22 -32.96
CA ALA A 370 0.29 32.88 -32.96
C ALA A 370 0.20 33.96 -34.06
N ASP A 371 1.22 34.82 -34.19
CA ASP A 371 1.28 35.84 -35.23
C ASP A 371 1.18 35.21 -36.64
N ILE A 372 1.97 34.15 -36.91
CA ILE A 372 1.95 33.44 -38.21
C ILE A 372 0.59 32.80 -38.49
N LEU A 373 -0.05 32.21 -37.47
CA LEU A 373 -1.38 31.61 -37.63
C LEU A 373 -2.44 32.67 -37.95
N ILE A 374 -2.37 33.84 -37.31
CA ILE A 374 -3.26 34.97 -37.61
C ILE A 374 -3.02 35.51 -39.03
N GLU A 375 -1.78 35.57 -39.49
CA GLU A 375 -1.45 36.01 -40.86
C GLU A 375 -1.94 35.04 -41.95
N ASN A 376 -2.20 33.77 -41.63
CA ASN A 376 -2.64 32.74 -42.56
C ASN A 376 -4.10 32.27 -42.35
N LEU A 377 -4.84 32.95 -41.47
CA LEU A 377 -6.29 32.81 -41.26
C LEU A 377 -7.02 33.90 -42.05
#